data_AF-A0A089IJM2-F1
#
_entry.id   AF-A0A089IJM2-F1
#
_cell.length_a   1.000
_cell.length_b   1.000
_cell.length_c   1.000
_cell.angle_alpha   90.00
_cell.angle_beta   90.00
_cell.angle_gamma   90.00
#
_symmetry.space_group_name_H-M   'P 1'
#
loop_
_entity.id
_entity.type
_entity.pdbx_description
1 polymer ?
#
loop_
_entity_poly.entity_id
_entity_poly.type
_entity_poly.pdbx_seq_one_letter_code
_entity_poly.pdbx_strand_id
1 'polypeptide(L)'
;MSQNAAQTKSESNHVKPATVKERADLALNNDFLRKAVRFTTERLRDGKQKAANDHGHWEEWRERGRQIRLHTIAHLDYYLNLFADNARAYGTHIHFAATGEEAVKIALEIAQRKQAASVVKSKSMVTEELHLNTALESIDVETIETDLGEYIIQLAGETPSHIIIPAIHKNRYQIAELLSKEAGEELLPETTILAGFVRRKLREKFLEADIGMTGCNFAIAETGSMVLFENEGNARMVTTLPKTQITLMGMERIIPSWSDLEVMATLLPRSATGQKLTVYMSGISGPRRKDDGDGPEEQHIIILDNGRSEQLGDPEFQELLNCIRCGACLNACPVYRHIGGHAYGGTYSGPIGAVLTPALNKNVDQWDDIAGASSLCGACYEACPVKIPLHDMLIYLRRRKVERGYGDKAEGLGMKGFGAIMAKSQRFSSVMKVGRIGQKLLVRDGGIPSKLGPLKGWNNYRIAPKLADESFRESWKELQEELDKNSREMDPSIQKRMEDLLAKRKAEELKGEPGYD
;
A
#
# COMPACT_ATOMS: atom_id res chain seq x y z
N MET A 1 44.14 42.48 1.68
CA MET A 1 44.60 42.14 0.33
C MET A 1 44.27 40.68 0.08
N SER A 2 43.57 40.42 -1.04
CA SER A 2 43.16 39.13 -1.63
C SER A 2 42.36 38.15 -0.77
N GLN A 3 41.07 37.92 -1.00
CA GLN A 3 40.33 37.41 -2.19
C GLN A 3 40.07 35.90 -2.10
N ASN A 4 38.80 35.55 -2.37
CA ASN A 4 38.23 34.24 -2.72
C ASN A 4 37.87 33.26 -1.59
N ALA A 5 36.82 33.63 -0.84
CA ALA A 5 35.85 32.65 -0.35
C ALA A 5 34.76 32.48 -1.43
N ALA A 6 34.90 31.47 -2.28
CA ALA A 6 33.87 31.09 -3.24
C ALA A 6 32.78 30.29 -2.51
N GLN A 7 31.66 30.97 -2.26
CA GLN A 7 30.39 30.35 -1.87
C GLN A 7 29.89 29.46 -3.01
N THR A 8 30.05 28.14 -2.90
CA THR A 8 29.24 27.17 -3.66
C THR A 8 27.89 27.02 -2.95
N LYS A 9 26.98 27.96 -3.22
CA LYS A 9 25.55 27.74 -3.04
C LYS A 9 25.14 26.65 -4.03
N SER A 10 24.88 25.43 -3.54
CA SER A 10 24.10 24.47 -4.31
C SER A 10 22.68 25.01 -4.37
N GLU A 11 22.36 25.70 -5.47
CA GLU A 11 20.98 25.96 -5.84
C GLU A 11 20.30 24.60 -6.04
N SER A 12 19.60 24.15 -5.00
CA SER A 12 18.59 23.11 -5.13
C SER A 12 17.50 23.68 -6.04
N ASN A 13 17.63 23.44 -7.34
CA ASN A 13 16.53 23.56 -8.27
C ASN A 13 15.39 22.70 -7.71
N HIS A 14 14.40 23.33 -7.07
CA HIS A 14 13.12 22.72 -6.78
C HIS A 14 12.43 22.48 -8.13
N VAL A 15 12.86 21.42 -8.83
CA VAL A 15 12.08 20.79 -9.87
C VAL A 15 10.78 20.40 -9.18
N LYS A 16 9.65 21.02 -9.57
CA LYS A 16 8.32 20.57 -9.13
C LYS A 16 8.31 19.04 -9.25
N PRO A 17 7.95 18.29 -8.20
CA PRO A 17 7.86 16.85 -8.33
C PRO A 17 6.92 16.58 -9.50
N ALA A 18 7.42 15.84 -10.50
CA ALA A 18 6.66 15.50 -11.69
C ALA A 18 5.30 14.92 -11.28
N THR A 19 4.24 15.18 -12.03
CA THR A 19 2.93 14.58 -11.75
C THR A 19 3.04 13.04 -11.76
N VAL A 20 2.15 12.34 -11.06
CA VAL A 20 2.01 10.88 -11.15
C VAL A 20 1.86 10.45 -12.60
N LYS A 21 1.20 11.25 -13.43
CA LYS A 21 1.09 11.00 -14.87
C LYS A 21 2.44 11.03 -15.58
N GLU A 22 3.26 12.06 -15.36
CA GLU A 22 4.60 12.16 -15.95
C GLU A 22 5.51 11.03 -15.48
N ARG A 23 5.50 10.70 -14.17
CA ARG A 23 6.26 9.56 -13.65
C ARG A 23 5.74 8.22 -14.19
N ALA A 24 4.43 8.08 -14.36
CA ALA A 24 3.83 6.89 -14.96
C ALA A 24 4.24 6.76 -16.44
N ASP A 25 4.30 7.85 -17.20
CA ASP A 25 4.77 7.82 -18.59
C ASP A 25 6.23 7.35 -18.67
N LEU A 26 7.11 7.81 -17.77
CA LEU A 26 8.49 7.31 -17.67
C LEU A 26 8.52 5.80 -17.35
N ALA A 27 7.73 5.36 -16.37
CA ALA A 27 7.67 3.95 -15.97
C ALA A 27 7.11 3.04 -17.08
N LEU A 28 6.10 3.52 -17.81
CA LEU A 28 5.47 2.76 -18.89
C LEU A 28 6.41 2.53 -20.09
N ASN A 29 7.36 3.44 -20.30
CA ASN A 29 8.42 3.34 -21.30
C ASN A 29 9.65 2.54 -20.82
N ASN A 30 9.65 2.05 -19.58
CA ASN A 30 10.70 1.19 -19.04
C ASN A 30 10.26 -0.28 -19.03
N ASP A 31 10.54 -1.00 -20.11
CA ASP A 31 10.17 -2.41 -20.26
C ASP A 31 10.76 -3.33 -19.21
N PHE A 32 11.98 -3.02 -18.74
CA PHE A 32 12.66 -3.80 -17.72
C PHE A 32 11.93 -3.67 -16.37
N LEU A 33 11.66 -2.44 -15.93
CA LEU A 33 10.87 -2.15 -14.72
C LEU A 33 9.54 -2.88 -14.75
N ARG A 34 8.80 -2.76 -15.85
CA ARG A 34 7.49 -3.39 -16.02
C ARG A 34 7.54 -4.91 -15.89
N LYS A 35 8.54 -5.55 -16.51
CA LYS A 35 8.72 -7.00 -16.42
C LYS A 35 9.10 -7.43 -14.99
N ALA A 36 10.02 -6.72 -14.34
CA ALA A 36 10.49 -7.05 -12.99
C ALA A 36 9.38 -6.92 -11.93
N VAL A 37 8.63 -5.81 -11.96
CA VAL A 37 7.51 -5.56 -11.05
C VAL A 37 6.39 -6.58 -11.30
N ARG A 38 6.01 -6.80 -12.56
CA ARG A 38 4.97 -7.78 -12.92
C ARG A 38 5.32 -9.19 -12.46
N PHE A 39 6.52 -9.67 -12.76
CA PHE A 39 6.96 -11.02 -12.39
C PHE A 39 6.90 -11.24 -10.88
N THR A 40 7.43 -10.29 -10.10
CA THR A 40 7.49 -10.41 -8.65
C THR A 40 6.10 -10.32 -8.02
N THR A 41 5.27 -9.37 -8.46
CA THR A 41 3.90 -9.19 -7.93
C THR A 41 2.99 -10.38 -8.27
N GLU A 42 3.10 -10.97 -9.46
CA GLU A 42 2.37 -12.19 -9.84
C GLU A 42 2.75 -13.35 -8.92
N ARG A 43 4.06 -13.58 -8.69
CA ARG A 43 4.54 -14.62 -7.77
C ARG A 43 3.98 -14.45 -6.35
N LEU A 44 3.98 -13.22 -5.81
CA LEU A 44 3.46 -12.95 -4.46
C LEU A 44 1.94 -13.13 -4.38
N ARG A 45 1.20 -12.67 -5.40
CA ARG A 45 -0.25 -12.83 -5.47
C ARG A 45 -0.66 -14.29 -5.55
N ASP A 46 0.01 -15.06 -6.40
CA ASP A 46 -0.30 -16.48 -6.60
C ASP A 46 0.13 -17.30 -5.37
N GLY A 47 1.26 -16.94 -4.75
CA GLY A 47 1.70 -17.49 -3.46
C GLY A 47 0.69 -17.26 -2.34
N LYS A 48 0.14 -16.04 -2.22
CA LYS A 48 -0.97 -15.74 -1.30
C LYS A 48 -2.20 -16.60 -1.59
N GLN A 49 -2.62 -16.69 -2.86
CA GLN A 49 -3.80 -17.47 -3.21
C GLN A 49 -3.65 -18.94 -2.81
N LYS A 50 -2.49 -19.52 -3.10
CA LYS A 50 -2.18 -20.89 -2.68
C LYS A 50 -2.20 -21.02 -1.16
N ALA A 51 -1.52 -20.13 -0.43
CA ALA A 51 -1.45 -20.20 1.03
C ALA A 51 -2.82 -20.02 1.71
N ALA A 52 -3.68 -19.19 1.14
CA ALA A 52 -5.07 -19.01 1.59
C ALA A 52 -5.89 -20.29 1.36
N ASN A 53 -5.78 -20.89 0.17
CA ASN A 53 -6.47 -22.14 -0.16
C ASN A 53 -6.00 -23.31 0.73
N ASP A 54 -4.68 -23.45 0.91
CA ASP A 54 -4.06 -24.51 1.72
C ASP A 54 -4.44 -24.39 3.21
N HIS A 55 -4.70 -23.16 3.70
CA HIS A 55 -5.09 -22.95 5.09
C HIS A 55 -6.57 -23.25 5.35
N GLY A 56 -7.44 -23.01 4.36
CA GLY A 56 -8.89 -23.14 4.51
C GLY A 56 -9.52 -21.99 5.31
N HIS A 57 -10.84 -21.88 5.24
CA HIS A 57 -11.65 -20.89 5.97
C HIS A 57 -11.10 -19.44 5.90
N TRP A 58 -10.48 -19.09 4.77
CA TRP A 58 -9.70 -17.85 4.67
C TRP A 58 -10.54 -16.59 4.93
N GLU A 59 -11.79 -16.57 4.50
CA GLU A 59 -12.70 -15.44 4.75
C GLU A 59 -13.06 -15.26 6.23
N GLU A 60 -13.12 -16.34 7.01
CA GLU A 60 -13.35 -16.29 8.46
C GLU A 60 -12.11 -15.75 9.18
N TRP A 61 -10.91 -16.18 8.79
CA TRP A 61 -9.66 -15.60 9.29
C TRP A 61 -9.54 -14.12 8.99
N ARG A 62 -9.91 -13.72 7.76
CA ARG A 62 -9.94 -12.30 7.37
C ARG A 62 -10.93 -11.51 8.20
N GLU A 63 -12.11 -12.08 8.47
CA GLU A 63 -13.11 -11.43 9.30
C GLU A 63 -12.63 -11.29 10.74
N ARG A 64 -12.06 -12.36 11.33
CA ARG A 64 -11.48 -12.30 12.67
C ARG A 64 -10.37 -11.25 12.76
N GLY A 65 -9.48 -11.20 11.77
CA GLY A 65 -8.45 -10.17 11.67
C GLY A 65 -9.05 -8.76 11.60
N ARG A 66 -10.06 -8.54 10.75
CA ARG A 66 -10.77 -7.26 10.67
C ARG A 66 -11.38 -6.87 12.01
N GLN A 67 -12.08 -7.79 12.69
CA GLN A 67 -12.72 -7.52 13.98
C GLN A 67 -11.72 -7.14 15.07
N ILE A 68 -10.58 -7.83 15.15
CA ILE A 68 -9.49 -7.46 16.08
C ILE A 68 -9.03 -6.03 15.80
N ARG A 69 -8.77 -5.69 14.53
CA ARG A 69 -8.29 -4.35 14.17
C ARG A 69 -9.34 -3.28 14.46
N LEU A 70 -10.60 -3.49 14.06
CA LEU A 70 -11.70 -2.56 14.33
C LEU A 70 -11.88 -2.30 15.83
N HIS A 71 -11.93 -3.37 16.63
CA HIS A 71 -12.00 -3.26 18.09
C HIS A 71 -10.83 -2.47 18.65
N THR A 72 -9.61 -2.79 18.21
CA THR A 72 -8.40 -2.10 18.71
C THR A 72 -8.40 -0.62 18.36
N ILE A 73 -8.78 -0.26 17.14
CA ILE A 73 -8.83 1.15 16.70
C ILE A 73 -9.95 1.91 17.42
N ALA A 74 -11.11 1.29 17.67
CA ALA A 74 -12.19 1.91 18.43
C ALA A 74 -11.83 2.18 19.90
N HIS A 75 -10.86 1.46 20.46
CA HIS A 75 -10.39 1.56 21.84
C HIS A 75 -8.89 1.92 21.91
N LEU A 76 -8.41 2.68 20.94
CA LEU A 76 -6.99 2.90 20.72
C LEU A 76 -6.30 3.62 21.90
N ASP A 77 -6.99 4.58 22.50
CA ASP A 77 -6.53 5.31 23.69
C ASP A 77 -6.30 4.37 24.88
N TYR A 78 -7.23 3.46 25.15
CA TYR A 78 -7.11 2.46 26.20
C TYR A 78 -5.91 1.55 25.95
N TYR A 79 -5.79 1.00 24.74
CA TYR A 79 -4.71 0.07 24.42
C TYR A 79 -3.33 0.72 24.40
N LEU A 80 -3.23 1.99 23.95
CA LEU A 80 -1.97 2.74 24.01
C LEU A 80 -1.52 2.98 25.46
N ASN A 81 -2.45 3.32 26.36
CA ASN A 81 -2.13 3.47 27.77
C ASN A 81 -1.71 2.14 28.39
N LEU A 82 -2.46 1.06 28.16
CA LEU A 82 -2.13 -0.27 28.65
C LEU A 82 -0.75 -0.74 28.17
N PHE A 83 -0.45 -0.54 26.87
CA PHE A 83 0.86 -0.83 26.31
C PHE A 83 1.97 -0.02 26.98
N ALA A 84 1.77 1.29 27.11
CA ALA A 84 2.78 2.19 27.65
C ALA A 84 3.10 1.86 29.12
N ASP A 85 2.08 1.57 29.92
CA ASP A 85 2.25 1.21 31.33
C ASP A 85 2.97 -0.13 31.48
N ASN A 86 2.57 -1.14 30.71
CA ASN A 86 3.23 -2.45 30.72
C ASN A 86 4.69 -2.36 30.22
N ALA A 87 4.94 -1.64 29.14
CA ALA A 87 6.30 -1.46 28.61
C ALA A 87 7.20 -0.73 29.62
N ARG A 88 6.70 0.31 30.28
CA ARG A 88 7.42 1.02 31.37
C ARG A 88 7.70 0.09 32.55
N ALA A 89 6.77 -0.79 32.91
CA ALA A 89 6.98 -1.78 33.97
C ALA A 89 8.13 -2.76 33.64
N TYR A 90 8.40 -3.01 32.34
CA TYR A 90 9.55 -3.77 31.87
C TYR A 90 10.82 -2.94 31.67
N GLY A 91 10.82 -1.65 32.02
CA GLY A 91 12.00 -0.78 31.92
C GLY A 91 12.17 -0.09 30.56
N THR A 92 11.17 -0.15 29.68
CA THR A 92 11.18 0.57 28.40
C THR A 92 10.81 2.04 28.60
N HIS A 93 11.56 2.94 27.95
CA HIS A 93 11.23 4.35 27.87
C HIS A 93 10.20 4.61 26.75
N ILE A 94 9.00 5.04 27.10
CA ILE A 94 7.94 5.39 26.15
C ILE A 94 7.92 6.88 25.88
N HIS A 95 7.97 7.24 24.60
CA HIS A 95 7.81 8.61 24.10
C HIS A 95 6.60 8.69 23.18
N PHE A 96 5.78 9.72 23.33
CA PHE A 96 4.70 10.03 22.41
C PHE A 96 5.11 11.25 21.58
N ALA A 97 4.93 11.16 20.27
CA ALA A 97 5.21 12.24 19.33
C ALA A 97 3.95 12.57 18.53
N ALA A 98 3.48 13.81 18.65
CA ALA A 98 2.32 14.30 17.90
C ALA A 98 2.64 14.46 16.41
N THR A 99 3.87 14.86 16.08
CA THR A 99 4.31 15.11 14.71
C THR A 99 5.59 14.36 14.36
N GLY A 100 5.88 14.27 13.06
CA GLY A 100 7.12 13.68 12.58
C GLY A 100 8.37 14.41 13.07
N GLU A 101 8.33 15.75 13.15
CA GLU A 101 9.44 16.56 13.65
C GLU A 101 9.75 16.28 15.11
N GLU A 102 8.72 16.06 15.93
CA GLU A 102 8.89 15.70 17.34
C GLU A 102 9.53 14.32 17.49
N ALA A 103 9.08 13.32 16.70
CA ALA A 103 9.68 11.99 16.72
C ALA A 103 11.14 12.00 16.28
N VAL A 104 11.47 12.76 15.22
CA VAL A 104 12.86 12.95 14.77
C VAL A 104 13.67 13.59 15.88
N LYS A 105 13.18 14.68 16.49
CA LYS A 105 13.86 15.37 17.58
C LYS A 105 14.18 14.41 18.74
N ILE A 106 13.22 13.61 19.18
CA ILE A 106 13.42 12.63 20.26
C ILE A 106 14.52 11.63 19.88
N ALA A 107 14.50 11.10 18.66
CA ALA A 107 15.52 10.16 18.20
C ALA A 107 16.93 10.79 18.18
N LEU A 108 17.04 12.03 17.69
CA LEU A 108 18.31 12.77 17.68
C LEU A 108 18.82 13.06 19.09
N GLU A 109 17.94 13.46 20.02
CA GLU A 109 18.30 13.70 21.42
C GLU A 109 18.80 12.42 22.12
N ILE A 110 18.22 11.26 21.81
CA ILE A 110 18.73 9.96 22.29
C ILE A 110 20.11 9.69 21.70
N ALA A 111 20.29 9.86 20.38
CA ALA A 111 21.57 9.64 19.72
C ALA A 111 22.69 10.53 20.29
N GLN A 112 22.42 11.82 20.47
CA GLN A 112 23.37 12.77 21.05
C GLN A 112 23.72 12.45 22.51
N ARG A 113 22.73 12.11 23.33
CA ARG A 113 22.94 11.70 24.73
C ARG A 113 23.79 10.43 24.83
N LYS A 114 23.64 9.52 23.87
CA LYS A 114 24.47 8.31 23.75
C LYS A 114 25.84 8.56 23.12
N GLN A 115 26.10 9.78 22.64
CA GLN A 115 27.30 10.13 21.90
C GLN A 115 27.53 9.14 20.75
N ALA A 116 26.45 8.71 20.11
CA ALA A 116 26.49 7.69 19.08
C ALA A 116 27.28 8.21 17.88
N ALA A 117 28.18 7.39 17.35
CA ALA A 117 28.82 7.60 16.07
C ALA A 117 28.09 6.84 14.96
N SER A 118 27.39 5.75 15.30
CA SER A 118 26.71 4.92 14.31
C SER A 118 25.38 4.31 14.79
N VAL A 119 24.48 4.14 13.84
CA VAL A 119 23.15 3.54 13.96
C VAL A 119 23.01 2.44 12.93
N VAL A 120 22.60 1.25 13.36
CA VAL A 120 22.12 0.20 12.46
C VAL A 120 20.61 0.15 12.51
N LYS A 121 19.96 0.12 11.34
CA LYS A 121 18.51 0.19 11.22
C LYS A 121 17.96 -1.05 10.51
N SER A 122 16.94 -1.67 11.09
CA SER A 122 16.09 -2.61 10.36
C SER A 122 15.05 -1.83 9.58
N LYS A 123 14.60 -2.38 8.46
CA LYS A 123 13.54 -1.79 7.66
C LYS A 123 12.33 -1.29 8.47
N SER A 124 11.97 -0.02 8.27
CA SER A 124 10.80 0.59 8.88
C SER A 124 10.20 1.70 8.02
N MET A 125 8.95 1.50 7.59
CA MET A 125 8.20 2.52 6.85
C MET A 125 8.03 3.83 7.63
N VAL A 126 7.99 3.78 8.96
CA VAL A 126 7.90 4.99 9.79
C VAL A 126 9.20 5.79 9.74
N THR A 127 10.35 5.12 9.78
CA THR A 127 11.63 5.84 9.67
C THR A 127 11.84 6.44 8.28
N GLU A 128 11.32 5.78 7.24
CA GLU A 128 11.28 6.32 5.88
C GLU A 128 10.28 7.48 5.72
N GLU A 129 9.14 7.43 6.42
CA GLU A 129 8.16 8.54 6.49
C GLU A 129 8.78 9.80 7.12
N LEU A 130 9.72 9.61 8.04
CA LEU A 130 10.38 10.68 8.79
C LEU A 130 11.72 11.14 8.18
N HIS A 131 12.18 10.51 7.10
CA HIS A 131 13.52 10.74 6.54
C HIS A 131 14.64 10.67 7.61
N LEU A 132 14.52 9.70 8.52
CA LEU A 132 15.33 9.65 9.73
C LEU A 132 16.83 9.48 9.45
N ASN A 133 17.21 8.78 8.38
CA ASN A 133 18.62 8.59 7.99
C ASN A 133 19.27 9.96 7.73
N THR A 134 18.64 10.82 6.92
CA THR A 134 19.11 12.18 6.65
C THR A 134 19.18 13.04 7.91
N ALA A 135 18.22 12.88 8.83
CA ALA A 135 18.24 13.60 10.09
C ALA A 135 19.42 13.18 10.99
N LEU A 136 19.73 11.90 11.06
CA LEU A 136 20.88 11.38 11.82
C LEU A 136 22.22 11.79 11.17
N GLU A 137 22.31 11.74 9.84
CA GLU A 137 23.48 12.22 9.10
C GLU A 137 23.76 13.70 9.37
N SER A 138 22.73 14.52 9.60
CA SER A 138 22.89 15.95 9.92
C SER A 138 23.59 16.25 11.25
N ILE A 139 23.73 15.25 12.12
CA ILE A 139 24.46 15.31 13.38
C ILE A 139 25.69 14.37 13.37
N ASP A 140 26.20 14.05 12.17
CA ASP A 140 27.38 13.21 11.93
C ASP A 140 27.25 11.76 12.46
N VAL A 141 26.02 11.23 12.54
CA VAL A 141 25.77 9.83 12.91
C VAL A 141 25.64 8.97 11.65
N GLU A 142 26.56 8.03 11.45
CA GLU A 142 26.50 7.07 10.33
C GLU A 142 25.26 6.18 10.50
N THR A 143 24.37 6.16 9.50
CA THR A 143 23.16 5.31 9.54
C THR A 143 23.24 4.25 8.47
N ILE A 144 23.06 2.98 8.84
CA ILE A 144 23.20 1.84 7.94
C ILE A 144 21.94 1.00 7.93
N GLU A 145 21.36 0.81 6.76
CA GLU A 145 20.27 -0.14 6.55
C GLU A 145 20.77 -1.58 6.59
N THR A 146 20.02 -2.44 7.26
CA THR A 146 20.45 -3.82 7.53
C THR A 146 19.60 -4.87 6.84
N ASP A 147 18.43 -4.48 6.31
CA ASP A 147 17.65 -5.29 5.37
C ASP A 147 18.36 -5.25 4.01
N LEU A 148 18.58 -6.40 3.39
CA LEU A 148 19.33 -6.47 2.12
C LEU A 148 18.71 -5.56 1.05
N GLY A 149 17.38 -5.51 0.97
CA GLY A 149 16.68 -4.67 0.02
C GLY A 149 16.88 -3.19 0.29
N GLU A 150 16.73 -2.75 1.54
CA GLU A 150 16.97 -1.35 1.93
C GLU A 150 18.44 -0.96 1.78
N TYR A 151 19.39 -1.83 2.13
CA TYR A 151 20.82 -1.58 1.96
C TYR A 151 21.19 -1.36 0.50
N ILE A 152 20.66 -2.18 -0.43
CA ILE A 152 20.86 -1.99 -1.87
C ILE A 152 20.33 -0.63 -2.33
N ILE A 153 19.19 -0.20 -1.79
CA ILE A 153 18.54 1.07 -2.15
C ILE A 153 19.29 2.26 -1.55
N GLN A 154 19.80 2.14 -0.33
CA GLN A 154 20.67 3.11 0.31
C GLN A 154 21.94 3.33 -0.51
N LEU A 155 22.63 2.25 -0.91
CA LEU A 155 23.82 2.34 -1.78
C LEU A 155 23.52 2.96 -3.14
N ALA A 156 22.30 2.77 -3.65
CA ALA A 156 21.87 3.36 -4.91
C ALA A 156 21.45 4.83 -4.78
N GLY A 157 21.28 5.37 -3.57
CA GLY A 157 20.71 6.70 -3.35
C GLY A 157 19.26 6.81 -3.85
N GLU A 158 18.50 5.71 -3.78
CA GLU A 158 17.12 5.61 -4.27
C GLU A 158 16.11 5.53 -3.11
N THR A 159 14.82 5.61 -3.41
CA THR A 159 13.74 5.33 -2.45
C THR A 159 13.20 3.90 -2.64
N PRO A 160 12.60 3.28 -1.61
CA PRO A 160 12.00 1.96 -1.73
C PRO A 160 10.79 1.97 -2.69
N SER A 161 10.71 0.99 -3.58
CA SER A 161 9.60 0.88 -4.54
C SER A 161 8.46 -0.02 -4.04
N HIS A 162 8.71 -0.92 -3.08
CA HIS A 162 7.70 -1.81 -2.51
C HIS A 162 7.88 -1.99 -1.00
N ILE A 163 6.75 -1.99 -0.26
CA ILE A 163 6.71 -2.08 1.21
C ILE A 163 7.41 -3.33 1.75
N ILE A 164 7.47 -4.43 1.00
CA ILE A 164 8.13 -5.68 1.43
C ILE A 164 9.41 -5.99 0.64
N ILE A 165 9.56 -5.47 -0.58
CA ILE A 165 10.68 -5.81 -1.48
C ILE A 165 11.25 -4.50 -2.04
N PRO A 166 12.00 -3.73 -1.25
CA PRO A 166 12.38 -2.35 -1.56
C PRO A 166 12.99 -2.19 -2.96
N ALA A 167 13.87 -3.12 -3.33
CA ALA A 167 14.58 -3.17 -4.61
C ALA A 167 13.88 -3.98 -5.73
N ILE A 168 12.55 -4.10 -5.71
CA ILE A 168 11.77 -4.86 -6.72
C ILE A 168 12.06 -4.46 -8.17
N HIS A 169 12.50 -3.21 -8.40
CA HIS A 169 12.82 -2.65 -9.71
C HIS A 169 14.26 -2.89 -10.16
N LYS A 170 15.10 -3.57 -9.36
CA LYS A 170 16.49 -3.90 -9.72
C LYS A 170 16.66 -5.39 -10.01
N ASN A 171 17.49 -5.74 -10.99
CA ASN A 171 17.92 -7.12 -11.22
C ASN A 171 19.27 -7.43 -10.55
N ARG A 172 19.61 -8.72 -10.50
CA ARG A 172 20.87 -9.23 -9.93
C ARG A 172 22.14 -8.64 -10.56
N TYR A 173 22.12 -8.24 -11.84
CA TYR A 173 23.28 -7.66 -12.51
C TYR A 173 23.53 -6.22 -12.04
N GLN A 174 22.47 -5.42 -11.95
CA GLN A 174 22.54 -4.07 -11.38
C GLN A 174 22.96 -4.09 -9.90
N ILE A 175 22.45 -5.07 -9.14
CA ILE A 175 22.84 -5.26 -7.74
C ILE A 175 24.32 -5.66 -7.64
N ALA A 176 24.79 -6.55 -8.52
CA ALA A 176 26.20 -6.93 -8.57
C ALA A 176 27.12 -5.75 -8.88
N GLU A 177 26.74 -4.89 -9.83
CA GLU A 177 27.50 -3.68 -10.15
C GLU A 177 27.61 -2.75 -8.93
N LEU A 178 26.50 -2.50 -8.23
CA LEU A 178 26.48 -1.66 -7.03
C LEU A 178 27.35 -2.26 -5.91
N LEU A 179 27.19 -3.54 -5.62
CA LEU A 179 27.95 -4.20 -4.57
C LEU A 179 29.44 -4.35 -4.93
N SER A 180 29.79 -4.50 -6.22
CA SER A 180 31.19 -4.54 -6.67
C SER A 180 31.90 -3.20 -6.43
N LYS A 181 31.21 -2.09 -6.72
CA LYS A 181 31.73 -0.74 -6.41
C LYS A 181 31.97 -0.57 -4.92
N GLU A 182 31.03 -1.05 -4.11
CA GLU A 182 31.11 -0.98 -2.64
C GLU A 182 32.16 -1.94 -2.04
N ALA A 183 32.44 -3.06 -2.71
CA ALA A 183 33.46 -4.02 -2.32
C ALA A 183 34.88 -3.60 -2.75
N GLY A 184 35.00 -2.78 -3.79
CA GLY A 184 36.28 -2.50 -4.44
C GLY A 184 36.81 -3.66 -5.31
N GLU A 185 36.00 -4.70 -5.53
CA GLU A 185 36.31 -5.88 -6.33
C GLU A 185 35.07 -6.34 -7.13
N GLU A 186 35.29 -7.09 -8.22
CA GLU A 186 34.19 -7.60 -9.03
C GLU A 186 33.48 -8.77 -8.33
N LEU A 187 32.18 -8.61 -8.08
CA LEU A 187 31.29 -9.64 -7.56
C LEU A 187 30.43 -10.21 -8.69
N LEU A 188 30.40 -11.53 -8.81
CA LEU A 188 29.54 -12.20 -9.79
C LEU A 188 28.05 -11.96 -9.46
N PRO A 189 27.18 -11.86 -10.49
CA PRO A 189 25.74 -11.64 -10.34
C PRO A 189 24.98 -12.90 -9.88
N GLU A 190 25.46 -13.55 -8.83
CA GLU A 190 24.88 -14.73 -8.20
C GLU A 190 24.38 -14.38 -6.80
N THR A 191 23.14 -14.73 -6.49
CA THR A 191 22.47 -14.34 -5.24
C THR A 191 23.24 -14.76 -3.99
N THR A 192 23.85 -15.95 -4.00
CA THR A 192 24.63 -16.47 -2.87
C THR A 192 25.90 -15.64 -2.62
N ILE A 193 26.57 -15.21 -3.69
CA ILE A 193 27.79 -14.40 -3.61
C ILE A 193 27.44 -13.00 -3.08
N LEU A 194 26.44 -12.36 -3.70
CA LEU A 194 26.00 -11.01 -3.34
C LEU A 194 25.49 -10.94 -1.89
N ALA A 195 24.60 -11.86 -1.50
CA ALA A 195 24.10 -11.92 -0.13
C ALA A 195 25.22 -12.29 0.86
N GLY A 196 26.17 -13.14 0.46
CA GLY A 196 27.32 -13.51 1.27
C GLY A 196 28.24 -12.32 1.56
N PHE A 197 28.48 -11.45 0.57
CA PHE A 197 29.22 -10.20 0.76
C PHE A 197 28.51 -9.26 1.73
N VAL A 198 27.23 -8.94 1.48
CA VAL A 198 26.45 -8.04 2.34
C VAL A 198 26.38 -8.57 3.76
N ARG A 199 26.17 -9.87 3.95
CA ARG A 199 26.16 -10.49 5.28
C ARG A 199 27.48 -10.33 6.03
N ARG A 200 28.63 -10.46 5.37
CA ARG A 200 29.94 -10.25 6.02
C ARG A 200 30.08 -8.78 6.45
N LYS A 201 29.78 -7.86 5.54
CA LYS A 201 29.89 -6.42 5.77
C LYS A 201 28.97 -5.93 6.90
N LEU A 202 27.69 -6.31 6.88
CA LEU A 202 26.74 -5.91 7.90
C LEU A 202 27.05 -6.51 9.28
N ARG A 203 27.70 -7.69 9.33
CA ARG A 203 28.07 -8.33 10.60
C ARG A 203 29.02 -7.49 11.45
N GLU A 204 30.00 -6.85 10.82
CA GLU A 204 30.90 -5.92 11.50
C GLU A 204 30.11 -4.72 12.04
N LYS A 205 29.25 -4.13 11.20
CA LYS A 205 28.43 -2.98 11.58
C LYS A 205 27.46 -3.27 12.73
N PHE A 206 26.85 -4.45 12.81
CA PHE A 206 25.99 -4.79 13.96
C PHE A 206 26.75 -4.84 15.30
N LEU A 207 28.03 -5.21 15.29
CA LEU A 207 28.85 -5.31 16.50
C LEU A 207 29.42 -3.97 16.94
N GLU A 208 29.64 -3.06 15.99
CA GLU A 208 30.21 -1.73 16.23
C GLU A 208 29.15 -0.67 16.57
N ALA A 209 27.90 -0.89 16.16
CA ALA A 209 26.86 0.11 16.29
C ALA A 209 26.48 0.47 17.72
N ASP A 210 26.33 1.77 17.97
CA ASP A 210 25.94 2.31 19.27
C ASP A 210 24.45 2.13 19.54
N ILE A 211 23.64 2.27 18.47
CA ILE A 211 22.18 2.25 18.52
C ILE A 211 21.61 1.32 17.45
N GLY A 212 20.65 0.50 17.87
CA GLY A 212 19.81 -0.30 16.99
C GLY A 212 18.44 0.33 16.81
N MET A 213 18.03 0.60 15.57
CA MET A 213 16.73 1.20 15.25
C MET A 213 15.81 0.23 14.51
N THR A 214 14.56 0.09 14.96
CA THR A 214 13.57 -0.78 14.30
C THR A 214 12.22 -0.11 14.11
N GLY A 215 11.41 -0.70 13.23
CA GLY A 215 9.98 -0.50 13.23
C GLY A 215 9.28 -1.43 14.23
N CYS A 216 7.98 -1.59 14.06
CA CYS A 216 7.18 -2.57 14.77
C CYS A 216 6.08 -3.11 13.85
N ASN A 217 5.95 -4.44 13.73
CA ASN A 217 4.82 -5.03 13.01
C ASN A 217 3.55 -4.97 13.87
N PHE A 218 3.67 -5.42 15.13
CA PHE A 218 2.61 -5.38 16.13
C PHE A 218 3.18 -5.10 17.53
N ALA A 219 2.64 -4.10 18.21
CA ALA A 219 2.77 -3.92 19.64
C ALA A 219 1.65 -4.69 20.34
N ILE A 220 1.97 -5.36 21.45
CA ILE A 220 1.03 -6.17 22.24
C ILE A 220 0.70 -5.38 23.51
N ALA A 221 -0.55 -4.92 23.61
CA ALA A 221 -0.96 -4.05 24.71
C ALA A 221 -0.82 -4.73 26.08
N GLU A 222 -1.28 -5.99 26.20
CA GLU A 222 -1.34 -6.70 27.48
C GLU A 222 0.03 -6.94 28.14
N THR A 223 1.12 -6.94 27.38
CA THR A 223 2.48 -7.17 27.90
C THR A 223 3.47 -6.04 27.64
N GLY A 224 3.08 -4.99 26.90
CA GLY A 224 4.02 -3.92 26.53
C GLY A 224 5.11 -4.39 25.57
N SER A 225 4.89 -5.50 24.85
CA SER A 225 5.88 -6.12 23.97
C SER A 225 5.76 -5.61 22.54
N MET A 226 6.86 -5.62 21.81
CA MET A 226 6.88 -5.40 20.36
C MET A 226 7.22 -6.69 19.61
N VAL A 227 6.58 -6.90 18.46
CA VAL A 227 6.77 -8.08 17.62
C VAL A 227 7.28 -7.69 16.24
N LEU A 228 8.33 -8.39 15.82
CA LEU A 228 8.97 -8.23 14.52
C LEU A 228 8.87 -9.52 13.72
N PHE A 229 8.59 -9.39 12.42
CA PHE A 229 8.56 -10.47 11.44
C PHE A 229 9.64 -10.24 10.40
N GLU A 230 10.57 -11.19 10.24
CA GLU A 230 11.67 -11.04 9.29
C GLU A 230 12.14 -12.38 8.71
N ASN A 231 12.90 -12.31 7.61
CA ASN A 231 13.44 -13.49 6.94
C ASN A 231 14.98 -13.57 6.97
N GLU A 232 15.67 -12.51 7.40
CA GLU A 232 17.11 -12.36 7.24
C GLU A 232 17.89 -12.54 8.56
N GLY A 233 17.22 -12.37 9.70
CA GLY A 233 17.82 -12.41 11.04
C GLY A 233 18.49 -11.09 11.44
N ASN A 234 18.41 -10.06 10.59
CA ASN A 234 19.00 -8.75 10.81
C ASN A 234 18.25 -7.99 11.90
N ALA A 235 16.92 -8.04 11.94
CA ALA A 235 16.15 -7.32 12.94
C ALA A 235 16.47 -7.82 14.36
N ARG A 236 16.63 -9.14 14.55
CA ARG A 236 17.13 -9.72 15.81
C ARG A 236 18.46 -9.07 16.21
N MET A 237 19.44 -9.04 15.31
CA MET A 237 20.76 -8.45 15.57
C MET A 237 20.67 -6.95 15.93
N VAL A 238 19.86 -6.17 15.20
CA VAL A 238 19.62 -4.75 15.50
C VAL A 238 19.01 -4.56 16.88
N THR A 239 18.14 -5.47 17.32
CA THR A 239 17.47 -5.34 18.62
C THR A 239 18.26 -5.86 19.81
N THR A 240 19.29 -6.69 19.59
CA THR A 240 20.00 -7.37 20.70
C THR A 240 21.46 -6.97 20.86
N LEU A 241 22.17 -6.58 19.79
CA LEU A 241 23.61 -6.31 19.84
C LEU A 241 23.94 -4.87 20.28
N PRO A 242 23.31 -3.82 19.71
CA PRO A 242 23.55 -2.45 20.18
C PRO A 242 23.09 -2.25 21.61
N LYS A 243 23.83 -1.44 22.38
CA LYS A 243 23.52 -1.18 23.79
C LYS A 243 22.24 -0.37 23.98
N THR A 244 21.85 0.43 22.98
CA THR A 244 20.61 1.21 23.01
C THR A 244 19.73 0.81 21.85
N GLN A 245 18.45 0.54 22.10
CA GLN A 245 17.49 0.15 21.08
C GLN A 245 16.37 1.18 20.99
N ILE A 246 16.05 1.65 19.80
CA ILE A 246 14.95 2.61 19.55
C ILE A 246 13.98 2.01 18.54
N THR A 247 12.72 1.88 18.93
CA THR A 247 11.63 1.48 18.03
C THR A 247 10.75 2.66 17.68
N LEU A 248 10.47 2.85 16.39
CA LEU A 248 9.50 3.82 15.92
C LEU A 248 8.26 3.11 15.39
N MET A 249 7.09 3.47 15.91
CA MET A 249 5.82 2.88 15.49
C MET A 249 4.74 3.94 15.36
N GLY A 250 3.87 3.81 14.35
CA GLY A 250 2.62 4.56 14.34
C GLY A 250 1.71 4.10 15.48
N MET A 251 0.92 5.02 16.04
CA MET A 251 0.00 4.73 17.15
C MET A 251 -0.96 3.58 16.84
N GLU A 252 -1.29 3.35 15.57
CA GLU A 252 -2.17 2.28 15.13
C GLU A 252 -1.53 0.89 15.17
N ARG A 253 -0.21 0.77 15.37
CA ARG A 253 0.55 -0.50 15.26
C ARG A 253 0.35 -1.47 16.44
N ILE A 254 -0.75 -1.36 17.16
CA ILE A 254 -1.02 -2.10 18.40
C ILE A 254 -2.14 -3.14 18.21
N ILE A 255 -2.09 -4.25 18.95
CA ILE A 255 -3.16 -5.23 19.13
C ILE A 255 -3.30 -5.57 20.62
N PRO A 256 -4.46 -6.11 21.06
CA PRO A 256 -4.74 -6.26 22.48
C PRO A 256 -3.84 -7.31 23.15
N SER A 257 -3.70 -8.48 22.54
CA SER A 257 -3.13 -9.67 23.19
C SER A 257 -2.27 -10.54 22.27
N TRP A 258 -1.51 -11.46 22.86
CA TRP A 258 -0.78 -12.53 22.17
C TRP A 258 -1.73 -13.51 21.46
N SER A 259 -2.93 -13.74 21.99
CA SER A 259 -3.96 -14.53 21.29
C SER A 259 -4.41 -13.86 20.00
N ASP A 260 -4.53 -12.52 20.00
CA ASP A 260 -4.81 -11.77 18.77
C ASP A 260 -3.63 -11.78 17.80
N LEU A 261 -2.40 -11.87 18.31
CA LEU A 261 -1.20 -12.02 17.47
C LEU A 261 -1.25 -13.33 16.67
N GLU A 262 -1.81 -14.42 17.19
CA GLU A 262 -1.93 -15.69 16.44
C GLU A 262 -2.68 -15.50 15.11
N VAL A 263 -3.79 -14.74 15.15
CA VAL A 263 -4.56 -14.39 13.95
C VAL A 263 -3.73 -13.52 13.01
N MET A 264 -3.05 -12.50 13.55
CA MET A 264 -2.24 -11.59 12.74
C MET A 264 -1.01 -12.26 12.13
N ALA A 265 -0.34 -13.13 12.87
CA ALA A 265 0.79 -13.96 12.45
C ALA A 265 0.37 -14.99 11.41
N THR A 266 -0.89 -15.43 11.43
CA THR A 266 -1.47 -16.28 10.39
C THR A 266 -1.69 -15.49 9.11
N LEU A 267 -2.27 -14.29 9.22
CA LEU A 267 -2.69 -13.46 8.08
C LEU A 267 -1.53 -12.75 7.38
N LEU A 268 -0.60 -12.15 8.12
CA LEU A 268 0.42 -11.24 7.56
C LEU A 268 1.36 -11.96 6.58
N PRO A 269 2.08 -13.05 6.95
CA PRO A 269 3.05 -13.69 6.06
C PRO A 269 2.39 -14.36 4.86
N ARG A 270 1.22 -14.98 5.05
CA ARG A 270 0.43 -15.59 3.96
C ARG A 270 -0.01 -14.53 2.94
N SER A 271 -0.42 -13.36 3.42
CA SER A 271 -0.85 -12.26 2.55
C SER A 271 0.32 -11.55 1.85
N ALA A 272 1.46 -11.47 2.54
CA ALA A 272 2.65 -10.77 2.07
C ALA A 272 3.43 -11.57 1.03
N THR A 273 3.81 -12.80 1.38
CA THR A 273 4.76 -13.63 0.63
C THR A 273 4.26 -15.05 0.36
N GLY A 274 3.06 -15.41 0.82
CA GLY A 274 2.53 -16.77 0.73
C GLY A 274 3.18 -17.75 1.72
N GLN A 275 4.00 -17.26 2.65
CA GLN A 275 4.64 -18.09 3.67
C GLN A 275 3.65 -18.40 4.80
N LYS A 276 3.78 -19.58 5.42
CA LYS A 276 2.97 -19.95 6.61
C LYS A 276 3.35 -19.09 7.82
N LEU A 277 4.63 -18.77 7.95
CA LEU A 277 5.22 -17.83 8.91
C LEU A 277 6.54 -17.35 8.28
N THR A 278 7.03 -16.18 8.69
CA THR A 278 8.39 -15.75 8.34
C THR A 278 9.43 -16.64 9.01
N VAL A 279 10.69 -16.62 8.55
CA VAL A 279 11.76 -17.44 9.14
C VAL A 279 11.96 -17.12 10.61
N TYR A 280 11.85 -15.84 10.98
CA TYR A 280 11.93 -15.39 12.36
C TYR A 280 10.71 -14.55 12.74
N MET A 281 10.25 -14.75 13.98
CA MET A 281 9.27 -13.91 14.67
C MET A 281 9.82 -13.65 16.06
N SER A 282 10.12 -12.39 16.39
CA SER A 282 10.74 -12.00 17.65
C SER A 282 9.79 -11.13 18.46
N GLY A 283 9.46 -11.58 19.66
CA GLY A 283 8.76 -10.80 20.68
C GLY A 283 9.75 -10.21 21.66
N ILE A 284 9.75 -8.89 21.83
CA ILE A 284 10.73 -8.16 22.64
C ILE A 284 9.97 -7.40 23.73
N SER A 285 10.36 -7.62 24.99
CA SER A 285 9.69 -7.07 26.18
C SER A 285 10.73 -6.44 27.10
N GLY A 286 11.04 -5.16 26.87
CA GLY A 286 12.03 -4.43 27.65
C GLY A 286 13.48 -4.61 27.18
N PRO A 287 14.41 -3.85 27.80
CA PRO A 287 15.85 -4.07 27.69
C PRO A 287 16.27 -5.36 28.41
N ARG A 288 17.55 -5.73 28.28
CA ARG A 288 18.13 -6.89 28.97
C ARG A 288 17.97 -6.75 30.49
N ARG A 289 17.59 -7.84 31.14
CA ARG A 289 17.56 -7.98 32.60
C ARG A 289 18.90 -8.51 33.10
N LYS A 290 19.08 -8.52 34.41
CA LYS A 290 20.33 -8.96 35.05
C LYS A 290 20.75 -10.39 34.68
N ASP A 291 19.77 -11.28 34.49
CA ASP A 291 20.00 -12.69 34.19
C ASP A 291 19.94 -13.00 32.68
N ASP A 292 19.62 -12.01 31.84
CA ASP A 292 19.61 -12.18 30.39
C ASP A 292 21.07 -12.15 29.86
N GLY A 293 21.40 -13.09 28.97
CA GLY A 293 22.76 -13.21 28.41
C GLY A 293 23.06 -12.22 27.28
N ASP A 294 22.02 -11.64 26.66
CA ASP A 294 22.10 -10.69 25.55
C ASP A 294 20.95 -9.66 25.63
N GLY A 295 21.03 -8.62 24.80
CA GLY A 295 20.02 -7.57 24.70
C GLY A 295 20.57 -6.17 24.98
N PRO A 296 19.76 -5.13 24.68
CA PRO A 296 20.16 -3.75 24.87
C PRO A 296 20.12 -3.39 26.36
N GLU A 297 20.99 -2.48 26.79
CA GLU A 297 21.00 -1.90 28.13
C GLU A 297 19.86 -0.92 28.34
N GLU A 298 19.43 -0.23 27.27
CA GLU A 298 18.35 0.73 27.29
C GLU A 298 17.44 0.55 26.06
N GLN A 299 16.13 0.62 26.28
CA GLN A 299 15.13 0.51 25.23
C GLN A 299 14.21 1.73 25.21
N HIS A 300 13.99 2.28 24.02
CA HIS A 300 13.04 3.35 23.75
C HIS A 300 12.00 2.94 22.72
N ILE A 301 10.75 3.35 22.92
CA ILE A 301 9.69 3.25 21.91
C ILE A 301 9.10 4.64 21.70
N ILE A 302 9.16 5.10 20.46
CA ILE A 302 8.58 6.37 20.00
C ILE A 302 7.29 6.06 19.26
N ILE A 303 6.17 6.43 19.88
CA ILE A 303 4.81 6.24 19.35
C ILE A 303 4.40 7.51 18.60
N LEU A 304 4.16 7.38 17.30
CA LEU A 304 3.92 8.47 16.38
C LEU A 304 2.44 8.59 16.00
N ASP A 305 1.88 9.79 16.16
CA ASP A 305 0.59 10.17 15.58
C ASP A 305 0.78 10.61 14.11
N ASN A 306 1.37 11.78 13.88
CA ASN A 306 1.59 12.35 12.54
C ASN A 306 0.33 12.35 11.65
N GLY A 307 -0.82 12.75 12.22
CA GLY A 307 -2.10 12.86 11.51
C GLY A 307 -2.95 11.59 11.51
N ARG A 308 -2.55 10.55 12.25
CA ARG A 308 -3.34 9.31 12.42
C ARG A 308 -4.55 9.54 13.32
N SER A 309 -4.47 10.42 14.31
CA SER A 309 -5.61 10.81 15.16
C SER A 309 -6.71 11.51 14.37
N GLU A 310 -6.36 12.27 13.32
CA GLU A 310 -7.35 12.89 12.42
C GLU A 310 -8.16 11.86 11.63
N GLN A 311 -7.53 10.72 11.32
CA GLN A 311 -8.21 9.59 10.65
C GLN A 311 -9.16 8.86 11.60
N LEU A 312 -8.83 8.79 12.90
CA LEU A 312 -9.67 8.14 13.90
C LEU A 312 -11.05 8.78 13.98
N GLY A 313 -11.11 10.12 13.90
CA GLY A 313 -12.35 10.89 13.89
C GLY A 313 -13.08 10.93 12.55
N ASP A 314 -12.52 10.33 11.49
CA ASP A 314 -13.06 10.40 10.14
C ASP A 314 -13.73 9.07 9.74
N PRO A 315 -15.07 9.00 9.65
CA PRO A 315 -15.77 7.75 9.34
C PRO A 315 -15.43 7.19 7.95
N GLU A 316 -14.94 8.03 7.03
CA GLU A 316 -14.55 7.60 5.68
C GLU A 316 -13.12 7.02 5.64
N PHE A 317 -12.28 7.34 6.62
CA PHE A 317 -10.85 7.00 6.62
C PHE A 317 -10.36 6.23 7.85
N GLN A 318 -11.16 6.08 8.91
CA GLN A 318 -10.78 5.39 10.14
C GLN A 318 -10.30 3.95 9.89
N GLU A 319 -10.95 3.21 8.98
CA GLU A 319 -10.54 1.84 8.65
C GLU A 319 -9.12 1.76 8.05
N LEU A 320 -8.53 2.87 7.60
CA LEU A 320 -7.14 2.92 7.13
C LEU A 320 -6.14 2.52 8.23
N LEU A 321 -6.45 2.86 9.48
CA LEU A 321 -5.66 2.54 10.67
C LEU A 321 -5.62 1.02 10.95
N ASN A 322 -6.49 0.22 10.33
CA ASN A 322 -6.47 -1.23 10.44
C ASN A 322 -5.29 -1.87 9.68
N CYS A 323 -4.59 -1.13 8.81
CA CYS A 323 -3.59 -1.68 7.91
C CYS A 323 -2.42 -2.36 8.63
N ILE A 324 -2.21 -3.66 8.37
CA ILE A 324 -1.09 -4.45 8.91
C ILE A 324 0.18 -4.46 8.00
N ARG A 325 0.25 -3.54 7.02
CA ARG A 325 1.39 -3.34 6.10
C ARG A 325 1.89 -4.60 5.35
N CYS A 326 0.99 -5.55 5.06
CA CYS A 326 1.34 -6.77 4.32
C CYS A 326 1.65 -6.58 2.82
N GLY A 327 1.38 -5.41 2.23
CA GLY A 327 1.64 -5.16 0.80
C GLY A 327 0.72 -5.90 -0.20
N ALA A 328 -0.21 -6.76 0.24
CA ALA A 328 -1.08 -7.53 -0.66
C ALA A 328 -1.88 -6.66 -1.66
N CYS A 329 -2.25 -5.44 -1.26
CA CYS A 329 -2.94 -4.50 -2.13
C CYS A 329 -2.06 -3.98 -3.28
N LEU A 330 -0.74 -3.86 -3.11
CA LEU A 330 0.20 -3.50 -4.17
C LEU A 330 0.25 -4.62 -5.22
N ASN A 331 0.38 -5.87 -4.75
CA ASN A 331 0.48 -7.06 -5.60
C ASN A 331 -0.78 -7.33 -6.43
N ALA A 332 -1.96 -6.98 -5.91
CA ALA A 332 -3.23 -7.13 -6.61
C ALA A 332 -3.53 -5.97 -7.57
N CYS A 333 -2.91 -4.80 -7.38
CA CYS A 333 -3.26 -3.59 -8.11
C CYS A 333 -2.78 -3.62 -9.57
N PRO A 334 -3.67 -3.53 -10.57
CA PRO A 334 -3.26 -3.51 -11.97
C PRO A 334 -2.40 -2.29 -12.30
N VAL A 335 -2.67 -1.13 -11.69
CA VAL A 335 -1.90 0.10 -11.93
C VAL A 335 -0.47 -0.03 -11.41
N TYR A 336 -0.31 -0.42 -10.14
CA TYR A 336 1.02 -0.62 -9.52
C TYR A 336 1.88 -1.62 -10.31
N ARG A 337 1.29 -2.71 -10.80
CA ARG A 337 1.99 -3.73 -11.61
C ARG A 337 2.56 -3.19 -12.92
N HIS A 338 2.06 -2.05 -13.42
CA HIS A 338 2.53 -1.41 -14.64
C HIS A 338 3.47 -0.23 -14.39
N ILE A 339 3.25 0.55 -13.33
CA ILE A 339 4.02 1.80 -13.12
C ILE A 339 5.04 1.70 -11.98
N GLY A 340 5.02 0.63 -11.18
CA GLY A 340 5.90 0.45 -10.02
C GLY A 340 5.57 1.40 -8.87
N GLY A 341 6.42 1.41 -7.83
CA GLY A 341 6.23 2.24 -6.65
C GLY A 341 6.61 3.70 -6.82
N HIS A 342 7.72 3.97 -7.50
CA HIS A 342 8.25 5.33 -7.63
C HIS A 342 7.31 6.30 -8.34
N ALA A 343 6.43 5.79 -9.21
CA ALA A 343 5.43 6.62 -9.88
C ALA A 343 4.45 7.31 -8.91
N TYR A 344 4.24 6.74 -7.73
CA TYR A 344 3.39 7.31 -6.68
C TYR A 344 4.04 8.50 -5.97
N GLY A 345 5.37 8.65 -6.01
CA GLY A 345 6.08 9.86 -5.57
C GLY A 345 6.25 10.05 -4.06
N GLY A 346 5.93 9.04 -3.24
CA GLY A 346 6.14 9.11 -1.78
C GLY A 346 6.55 7.76 -1.19
N THR A 347 6.86 7.76 0.10
CA THR A 347 7.31 6.58 0.87
C THR A 347 6.32 5.43 0.77
N TYR A 348 5.02 5.73 0.83
CA TYR A 348 3.96 4.74 0.65
C TYR A 348 3.49 4.72 -0.80
N SER A 349 3.51 3.54 -1.42
CA SER A 349 3.13 3.34 -2.82
C SER A 349 1.90 2.45 -3.00
N GLY A 350 1.40 2.35 -4.23
CA GLY A 350 0.24 1.52 -4.56
C GLY A 350 -1.07 2.04 -3.97
N PRO A 351 -2.13 1.20 -3.91
CA PRO A 351 -3.43 1.62 -3.41
C PRO A 351 -3.43 2.16 -1.98
N ILE A 352 -2.62 1.56 -1.10
CA ILE A 352 -2.50 2.04 0.29
C ILE A 352 -1.82 3.39 0.34
N GLY A 353 -0.76 3.61 -0.43
CA GLY A 353 -0.08 4.91 -0.50
C GLY A 353 -0.96 6.01 -1.10
N ALA A 354 -1.75 5.67 -2.11
CA ALA A 354 -2.68 6.61 -2.73
C ALA A 354 -3.80 7.10 -1.79
N VAL A 355 -4.06 6.41 -0.68
CA VAL A 355 -4.99 6.83 0.37
C VAL A 355 -4.27 7.40 1.59
N LEU A 356 -3.20 6.73 2.04
CA LEU A 356 -2.47 7.09 3.25
C LEU A 356 -1.67 8.38 3.10
N THR A 357 -1.01 8.60 1.97
CA THR A 357 -0.24 9.83 1.77
C THR A 357 -1.12 11.08 1.92
N PRO A 358 -2.32 11.16 1.28
CA PRO A 358 -3.30 12.22 1.57
C PRO A 358 -3.77 12.30 3.02
N ALA A 359 -3.88 11.15 3.70
CA ALA A 359 -4.38 11.08 5.08
C ALA A 359 -3.34 11.49 6.12
N LEU A 360 -2.04 11.39 5.81
CA LEU A 360 -0.94 11.89 6.63
C LEU A 360 -0.57 13.34 6.27
N ASN A 361 -0.71 13.72 5.00
CA ASN A 361 -0.32 15.04 4.51
C ASN A 361 -1.53 15.94 4.24
N LYS A 362 -1.64 17.02 5.03
CA LYS A 362 -2.73 18.02 4.89
C LYS A 362 -2.69 18.81 3.59
N ASN A 363 -1.54 18.86 2.91
CA ASN A 363 -1.36 19.67 1.71
C ASN A 363 -1.82 18.94 0.45
N VAL A 364 -2.98 19.34 -0.09
CA VAL A 364 -3.58 18.77 -1.31
C VAL A 364 -2.64 18.85 -2.50
N ASP A 365 -1.86 19.92 -2.63
CA ASP A 365 -0.93 20.11 -3.77
C ASP A 365 0.15 19.02 -3.84
N GLN A 366 0.42 18.32 -2.72
CA GLN A 366 1.44 17.27 -2.63
C GLN A 366 0.93 15.88 -3.03
N TRP A 367 -0.39 15.70 -3.16
CA TRP A 367 -0.99 14.40 -3.50
C TRP A 367 -2.10 14.47 -4.55
N ASP A 368 -2.30 15.64 -5.16
CA ASP A 368 -3.49 16.00 -5.93
C ASP A 368 -3.92 14.99 -7.01
N ASP A 369 -2.97 14.29 -7.62
CA ASP A 369 -3.21 13.34 -8.72
C ASP A 369 -3.03 11.86 -8.34
N ILE A 370 -2.52 11.55 -7.14
CA ILE A 370 -2.24 10.17 -6.71
C ILE A 370 -3.52 9.33 -6.57
N ALA A 371 -4.61 9.96 -6.13
CA ALA A 371 -5.91 9.31 -6.05
C ALA A 371 -6.45 8.90 -7.44
N GLY A 372 -5.92 9.52 -8.51
CA GLY A 372 -6.19 9.18 -9.92
C GLY A 372 -5.51 7.89 -10.39
N ALA A 373 -4.47 7.41 -9.71
CA ALA A 373 -3.70 6.21 -10.06
C ALA A 373 -4.42 4.89 -9.67
N SER A 374 -5.71 4.79 -9.99
CA SER A 374 -6.54 3.63 -9.68
C SER A 374 -7.66 3.45 -10.68
N SER A 375 -7.90 2.21 -11.08
CA SER A 375 -9.05 1.77 -11.88
C SER A 375 -10.32 1.57 -11.04
N LEU A 376 -10.26 1.73 -9.72
CA LEU A 376 -11.36 1.51 -8.78
C LEU A 376 -11.97 0.09 -8.84
N CYS A 377 -11.19 -0.92 -9.24
CA CYS A 377 -11.69 -2.28 -9.47
C CYS A 377 -11.95 -3.13 -8.22
N GLY A 378 -11.70 -2.63 -7.01
CA GLY A 378 -11.93 -3.38 -5.77
C GLY A 378 -10.92 -4.51 -5.45
N ALA A 379 -10.01 -4.87 -6.35
CA ALA A 379 -9.05 -5.97 -6.15
C ALA A 379 -8.18 -5.81 -4.88
N CYS A 380 -7.90 -4.57 -4.45
CA CYS A 380 -7.18 -4.31 -3.20
C CYS A 380 -7.97 -4.74 -1.95
N TYR A 381 -9.30 -4.65 -1.97
CA TYR A 381 -10.18 -5.08 -0.89
C TYR A 381 -10.25 -6.61 -0.83
N GLU A 382 -10.46 -7.28 -1.97
CA GLU A 382 -10.42 -8.75 -2.07
C GLU A 382 -9.08 -9.31 -1.60
N ALA A 383 -7.98 -8.62 -1.91
CA ALA A 383 -6.65 -9.03 -1.47
C ALA A 383 -6.37 -8.71 0.01
N CYS A 384 -7.07 -7.77 0.64
CA CYS A 384 -6.73 -7.30 1.97
C CYS A 384 -7.07 -8.34 3.06
N PRO A 385 -6.10 -8.77 3.90
CA PRO A 385 -6.37 -9.71 4.98
C PRO A 385 -7.28 -9.14 6.08
N VAL A 386 -7.40 -7.81 6.16
CA VAL A 386 -8.21 -7.09 7.16
C VAL A 386 -9.27 -6.20 6.50
N LYS A 387 -9.62 -6.51 5.24
CA LYS A 387 -10.78 -5.97 4.50
C LYS A 387 -10.89 -4.43 4.45
N ILE A 388 -9.79 -3.71 4.23
CA ILE A 388 -9.79 -2.24 4.11
C ILE A 388 -10.32 -1.81 2.73
N PRO A 389 -11.38 -1.00 2.63
CA PRO A 389 -12.00 -0.59 1.36
C PRO A 389 -11.27 0.59 0.71
N LEU A 390 -10.02 0.39 0.32
CA LEU A 390 -9.20 1.47 -0.27
C LEU A 390 -9.81 2.07 -1.55
N HIS A 391 -10.58 1.29 -2.31
CA HIS A 391 -11.24 1.77 -3.53
C HIS A 391 -12.34 2.79 -3.25
N ASP A 392 -13.11 2.61 -2.18
CA ASP A 392 -14.10 3.59 -1.73
C ASP A 392 -13.43 4.84 -1.18
N MET A 393 -12.37 4.67 -0.38
CA MET A 393 -11.57 5.78 0.14
C MET A 393 -10.99 6.67 -0.96
N LEU A 394 -10.56 6.07 -2.09
CA LEU A 394 -10.11 6.83 -3.26
C LEU A 394 -11.24 7.65 -3.91
N ILE A 395 -12.48 7.13 -3.92
CA ILE A 395 -13.65 7.88 -4.38
C ILE A 395 -13.92 9.06 -3.43
N TYR A 396 -13.84 8.85 -2.12
CA TYR A 396 -14.02 9.91 -1.12
C TYR A 396 -12.96 11.00 -1.27
N LEU A 397 -11.69 10.65 -1.49
CA LEU A 397 -10.62 11.62 -1.78
C LEU A 397 -10.92 12.43 -3.05
N ARG A 398 -11.32 11.76 -4.14
CA ARG A 398 -11.72 12.44 -5.39
C ARG A 398 -12.91 13.37 -5.17
N ARG A 399 -13.91 12.97 -4.38
CA ARG A 399 -15.07 13.79 -4.01
C ARG A 399 -14.64 15.03 -3.22
N ARG A 400 -13.89 14.85 -2.13
CA ARG A 400 -13.38 15.94 -1.28
C ARG A 400 -12.53 16.94 -2.06
N LYS A 401 -11.70 16.47 -3.00
CA LYS A 401 -10.93 17.33 -3.92
C LYS A 401 -11.85 18.25 -4.74
N VAL A 402 -12.89 17.69 -5.35
CA VAL A 402 -13.86 18.46 -6.14
C VAL A 402 -14.64 19.44 -5.27
N GLU A 403 -15.12 19.01 -4.10
CA GLU A 403 -15.89 19.84 -3.15
C GLU A 403 -15.07 21.03 -2.62
N ARG A 404 -13.76 20.85 -2.43
CA ARG A 404 -12.83 21.91 -2.02
C ARG A 404 -12.41 22.85 -3.16
N GLY A 405 -12.89 22.62 -4.39
CA GLY A 405 -12.63 23.49 -5.54
C GLY A 405 -11.32 23.20 -6.30
N TYR A 406 -10.65 22.09 -6.01
CA TYR A 406 -9.43 21.63 -6.70
C TYR A 406 -9.73 20.77 -7.95
N GLY A 407 -10.99 20.63 -8.34
CA GLY A 407 -11.38 19.94 -9.56
C GLY A 407 -11.17 20.78 -10.83
N ASP A 408 -11.06 20.12 -11.98
CA ASP A 408 -11.06 20.81 -13.28
C ASP A 408 -12.45 21.43 -13.55
N LYS A 409 -12.49 22.76 -13.70
CA LYS A 409 -13.73 23.51 -13.95
C LYS A 409 -14.38 23.13 -15.29
N ALA A 410 -13.57 22.83 -16.31
CA ALA A 410 -14.08 22.41 -17.62
C ALA A 410 -14.70 21.01 -17.53
N GLU A 411 -14.04 20.09 -16.83
CA GLU A 411 -14.61 18.77 -16.51
C GLU A 411 -15.91 18.89 -15.72
N GLY A 412 -15.93 19.72 -14.67
CA GLY A 412 -17.12 19.96 -13.85
C GLY A 412 -18.30 20.51 -14.65
N LEU A 413 -18.06 21.45 -15.57
CA LEU A 413 -19.09 21.95 -16.48
C LEU A 413 -19.56 20.87 -17.47
N GLY A 414 -18.63 20.09 -18.00
CA GLY A 414 -18.90 18.95 -18.88
C GLY A 414 -19.79 17.90 -18.21
N MET A 415 -19.49 17.53 -16.96
CA MET A 415 -20.28 16.59 -16.17
C MET A 415 -21.66 17.13 -15.81
N LYS A 416 -21.80 18.42 -15.51
CA LYS A 416 -23.12 19.07 -15.35
C LYS A 416 -23.95 19.00 -16.64
N GLY A 417 -23.32 19.27 -17.78
CA GLY A 417 -23.95 19.13 -19.10
C GLY A 417 -24.38 17.69 -19.39
N PHE A 418 -23.50 16.73 -19.13
CA PHE A 418 -23.80 15.30 -19.24
C PHE A 418 -25.00 14.91 -18.35
N GLY A 419 -25.01 15.32 -17.09
CA GLY A 419 -26.12 15.10 -16.17
C GLY A 419 -27.44 15.70 -16.67
N ALA A 420 -27.42 16.94 -17.19
CA ALA A 420 -28.61 17.59 -17.75
C ALA A 420 -29.19 16.88 -18.99
N ILE A 421 -28.32 16.25 -19.81
CA ILE A 421 -28.70 15.44 -20.97
C ILE A 421 -29.28 14.10 -20.50
N MET A 422 -28.57 13.39 -19.61
CA MET A 422 -28.94 12.06 -19.14
C MET A 422 -30.20 12.04 -18.26
N ALA A 423 -30.51 13.15 -17.58
CA ALA A 423 -31.67 13.27 -16.69
C ALA A 423 -33.04 13.12 -17.40
N LYS A 424 -33.09 13.25 -18.74
CA LYS A 424 -34.33 13.06 -19.51
C LYS A 424 -34.09 12.20 -20.74
N SER A 425 -34.86 11.12 -20.89
CA SER A 425 -34.76 10.18 -22.02
C SER A 425 -34.85 10.88 -23.38
N GLN A 426 -35.76 11.86 -23.51
CA GLN A 426 -35.94 12.65 -24.74
C GLN A 426 -34.69 13.45 -25.13
N ARG A 427 -34.02 14.09 -24.16
CA ARG A 427 -32.80 14.87 -24.42
C ARG A 427 -31.66 13.96 -24.88
N PHE A 428 -31.46 12.85 -24.18
CA PHE A 428 -30.49 11.84 -24.59
C PHE A 428 -30.76 11.34 -26.01
N SER A 429 -32.00 10.97 -26.33
CA SER A 429 -32.39 10.51 -27.67
C SER A 429 -32.13 11.57 -28.74
N SER A 430 -32.47 12.84 -28.50
CA SER A 430 -32.19 13.93 -29.45
C SER A 430 -30.69 14.13 -29.66
N VAL A 431 -29.90 14.14 -28.59
CA VAL A 431 -28.43 14.28 -28.67
C VAL A 431 -27.81 13.13 -29.45
N MET A 432 -28.27 11.90 -29.24
CA MET A 432 -27.79 10.73 -29.98
C MET A 432 -28.12 10.81 -31.48
N LYS A 433 -29.31 11.30 -31.85
CA LYS A 433 -29.69 11.50 -33.26
C LYS A 433 -28.82 12.56 -33.95
N VAL A 434 -28.59 13.69 -33.28
CA VAL A 434 -27.68 14.74 -33.78
C VAL A 434 -26.25 14.19 -33.88
N GLY A 435 -25.80 13.45 -32.86
CA GLY A 435 -24.50 12.79 -32.84
C GLY A 435 -24.32 11.80 -33.99
N ARG A 436 -25.35 11.02 -34.34
CA ARG A 436 -25.34 10.09 -35.50
C ARG A 436 -25.14 10.80 -36.83
N ILE A 437 -25.73 11.98 -37.00
CA ILE A 437 -25.53 12.79 -38.21
C ILE A 437 -24.13 13.42 -38.20
N GLY A 438 -23.71 13.99 -37.06
CA GLY A 438 -22.41 14.66 -36.92
C GLY A 438 -21.21 13.72 -37.06
N GLN A 439 -21.32 12.48 -36.61
CA GLN A 439 -20.21 11.53 -36.69
C GLN A 439 -19.83 11.16 -38.13
N LYS A 440 -20.71 11.34 -39.13
CA LYS A 440 -20.41 10.99 -40.54
C LYS A 440 -19.18 11.72 -41.09
N LEU A 441 -18.86 12.89 -40.53
CA LEU A 441 -17.68 13.69 -40.90
C LEU A 441 -16.39 13.20 -40.23
N LEU A 442 -16.50 12.41 -39.16
CA LEU A 442 -15.38 12.01 -38.31
C LEU A 442 -15.10 10.50 -38.32
N VAL A 443 -16.07 9.67 -38.70
CA VAL A 443 -15.93 8.21 -38.77
C VAL A 443 -15.09 7.81 -39.97
N ARG A 444 -14.09 6.94 -39.74
CA ARG A 444 -13.30 6.24 -40.75
C ARG A 444 -13.11 4.80 -40.30
N ASP A 445 -13.23 3.86 -41.24
CA ASP A 445 -13.01 2.42 -40.98
C ASP A 445 -13.78 1.86 -39.77
N GLY A 446 -15.04 2.30 -39.59
CA GLY A 446 -15.92 1.81 -38.53
C GLY A 446 -15.69 2.44 -37.14
N GLY A 447 -14.78 3.39 -37.00
CA GLY A 447 -14.52 4.10 -35.74
C GLY A 447 -14.23 5.59 -35.94
N ILE A 448 -14.00 6.31 -34.85
CA ILE A 448 -13.68 7.74 -34.85
C ILE A 448 -12.19 7.89 -34.45
N PRO A 449 -11.24 8.00 -35.39
CA PRO A 449 -9.81 8.05 -35.08
C PRO A 449 -9.31 9.43 -34.61
N SER A 450 -10.20 10.44 -34.52
CA SER A 450 -9.83 11.81 -34.19
C SER A 450 -9.12 11.92 -32.84
N LYS A 451 -7.89 12.44 -32.83
CA LYS A 451 -7.12 12.70 -31.59
C LYS A 451 -7.33 14.12 -31.04
N LEU A 452 -8.47 14.73 -31.35
CA LEU A 452 -8.83 16.08 -30.91
C LEU A 452 -9.76 16.03 -29.70
N GLY A 453 -9.61 17.01 -28.80
CA GLY A 453 -10.46 17.17 -27.63
C GLY A 453 -10.48 15.93 -26.71
N PRO A 454 -11.63 15.58 -26.11
CA PRO A 454 -11.70 14.53 -25.08
C PRO A 454 -11.37 13.12 -25.59
N LEU A 455 -11.40 12.89 -26.91
CA LEU A 455 -11.08 11.59 -27.51
C LEU A 455 -9.57 11.33 -27.64
N LYS A 456 -8.72 12.36 -27.50
CA LYS A 456 -7.25 12.24 -27.67
C LYS A 456 -6.65 11.11 -26.83
N GLY A 457 -7.00 11.04 -25.55
CA GLY A 457 -6.46 10.04 -24.62
C GLY A 457 -6.88 8.61 -24.99
N TRP A 458 -8.16 8.40 -25.33
CA TRP A 458 -8.67 7.11 -25.78
C TRP A 458 -8.04 6.68 -27.10
N ASN A 459 -7.99 7.59 -28.08
CA ASN A 459 -7.51 7.33 -29.42
C ASN A 459 -5.98 7.21 -29.54
N ASN A 460 -5.24 7.39 -28.45
CA ASN A 460 -3.82 7.07 -28.40
C ASN A 460 -3.56 5.56 -28.33
N TYR A 461 -4.49 4.78 -27.77
CA TYR A 461 -4.32 3.34 -27.53
C TYR A 461 -5.47 2.49 -28.08
N ARG A 462 -6.62 3.09 -28.36
CA ARG A 462 -7.84 2.45 -28.87
C ARG A 462 -8.39 3.26 -30.03
N ILE A 463 -9.51 2.83 -30.61
CA ILE A 463 -10.30 3.64 -31.54
C ILE A 463 -11.68 3.81 -30.91
N ALA A 464 -12.17 5.05 -30.85
CA ALA A 464 -13.51 5.33 -30.35
C ALA A 464 -14.56 4.69 -31.28
N PRO A 465 -15.53 3.92 -30.75
CA PRO A 465 -16.52 3.25 -31.59
C PRO A 465 -17.43 4.28 -32.29
N LYS A 466 -17.88 3.97 -33.51
CA LYS A 466 -18.97 4.74 -34.12
C LYS A 466 -20.26 4.56 -33.32
N LEU A 467 -21.11 5.59 -33.29
CA LEU A 467 -22.49 5.43 -32.86
C LEU A 467 -23.22 4.53 -33.86
N ALA A 468 -24.05 3.62 -33.36
CA ALA A 468 -24.83 2.72 -34.19
C ALA A 468 -25.80 3.49 -35.10
N ASP A 469 -25.99 2.96 -36.31
CA ASP A 469 -26.90 3.50 -37.32
C ASP A 469 -28.36 3.44 -36.86
N GLU A 470 -28.66 2.49 -35.98
CA GLU A 470 -29.91 2.35 -35.24
C GLU A 470 -29.61 2.11 -33.76
N SER A 471 -30.34 2.80 -32.87
CA SER A 471 -30.19 2.59 -31.43
C SER A 471 -31.06 1.43 -30.96
N PHE A 472 -30.64 0.73 -29.90
CA PHE A 472 -31.44 -0.34 -29.29
C PHE A 472 -32.89 0.09 -28.96
N ARG A 473 -33.11 1.36 -28.58
CA ARG A 473 -34.46 1.88 -28.30
C ARG A 473 -35.32 2.06 -29.55
N GLU A 474 -34.70 2.35 -30.69
CA GLU A 474 -35.40 2.46 -31.98
C GLU A 474 -35.77 1.06 -32.47
N SER A 475 -34.81 0.12 -32.42
CA SER A 475 -35.04 -1.26 -32.83
C SER A 475 -35.92 -2.05 -31.85
N TRP A 476 -36.09 -1.57 -30.61
CA TRP A 476 -36.83 -2.31 -29.56
C TRP A 476 -38.25 -2.68 -29.98
N LYS A 477 -38.97 -1.79 -30.67
CA LYS A 477 -40.34 -2.07 -31.10
C LYS A 477 -40.38 -3.21 -32.12
N GLU A 478 -39.46 -3.20 -33.07
CA GLU A 478 -39.34 -4.25 -34.09
C GLU A 478 -38.89 -5.58 -33.47
N LEU A 479 -37.91 -5.53 -32.56
CA LEU A 479 -37.47 -6.69 -31.76
C LEU A 479 -38.61 -7.27 -30.93
N GLN A 480 -39.46 -6.42 -30.34
CA GLN A 480 -40.59 -6.87 -29.54
C GLN A 480 -41.67 -7.50 -30.43
N GLU A 481 -41.98 -6.90 -31.58
CA GLU A 481 -42.88 -7.51 -32.56
C GLU A 481 -42.33 -8.84 -33.13
N GLU A 482 -41.01 -8.95 -33.31
CA GLU A 482 -40.35 -10.18 -33.72
C GLU A 482 -40.40 -11.25 -32.63
N LEU A 483 -40.15 -10.87 -31.36
CA LEU A 483 -40.27 -11.76 -30.21
C LEU A 483 -41.72 -12.24 -30.02
N ASP A 484 -42.70 -11.36 -30.18
CA ASP A 484 -44.11 -11.70 -30.07
C ASP A 484 -44.54 -12.65 -31.22
N LYS A 485 -44.09 -12.38 -32.46
CA LYS A 485 -44.34 -13.26 -33.63
C LYS A 485 -43.64 -14.61 -33.52
N ASN A 486 -42.44 -14.65 -32.93
CA ASN A 486 -41.65 -15.86 -32.73
C ASN A 486 -41.90 -16.53 -31.37
N SER A 487 -42.79 -15.96 -30.55
CA SER A 487 -43.26 -16.60 -29.32
C SER A 487 -44.08 -17.83 -29.72
N ARG A 488 -43.43 -18.99 -29.70
CA ARG A 488 -44.15 -20.26 -29.77
C ARG A 488 -44.82 -20.46 -28.42
N GLU A 489 -46.11 -20.80 -28.41
CA GLU A 489 -46.72 -21.33 -27.20
C GLU A 489 -45.85 -22.47 -26.68
N MET A 490 -45.47 -22.37 -25.40
CA MET A 490 -44.63 -23.38 -24.76
C MET A 490 -45.36 -24.71 -24.83
N ASP A 491 -44.68 -25.74 -25.34
CA ASP A 491 -45.27 -27.07 -25.46
C ASP A 491 -45.88 -27.47 -24.09
N PRO A 492 -47.17 -27.87 -24.03
CA PRO A 492 -47.84 -28.17 -22.77
C PRO A 492 -47.10 -29.19 -21.89
N SER A 493 -46.32 -30.10 -22.49
CA SER A 493 -45.48 -31.05 -21.77
C SER A 493 -44.28 -30.38 -21.09
N ILE A 494 -43.67 -29.37 -21.73
CA ILE A 494 -42.58 -28.58 -21.16
C ILE A 494 -43.13 -27.68 -20.05
N GLN A 495 -44.28 -27.05 -20.27
CA GLN A 495 -44.95 -26.22 -19.27
C GLN A 495 -45.25 -27.04 -18.01
N LYS A 496 -45.90 -28.20 -18.16
CA LYS A 496 -46.18 -29.10 -17.03
C LYS A 496 -44.91 -29.54 -16.31
N ARG A 497 -43.85 -29.90 -17.05
CA ARG A 497 -42.56 -30.25 -16.44
C ARG A 497 -41.94 -29.10 -15.64
N MET A 498 -42.06 -27.86 -16.12
CA MET A 498 -41.57 -26.68 -15.40
C MET A 498 -42.40 -26.38 -14.16
N GLU A 499 -43.72 -26.50 -14.24
CA GLU A 499 -44.64 -26.37 -13.10
C GLU A 499 -44.34 -27.42 -12.02
N ASP A 500 -44.12 -28.68 -12.42
CA ASP A 500 -43.73 -29.78 -11.52
C ASP A 500 -42.38 -29.50 -10.83
N LEU A 501 -41.37 -28.99 -11.58
CA LEU A 501 -40.07 -28.62 -11.02
C LEU A 501 -40.17 -27.44 -10.04
N LEU A 502 -41.00 -26.45 -10.33
CA LEU A 502 -41.26 -25.32 -9.43
C LEU A 502 -41.99 -25.76 -8.16
N ALA A 503 -42.99 -26.64 -8.29
CA ALA A 503 -43.69 -27.23 -7.16
C ALA A 503 -42.74 -28.05 -6.28
N LYS A 504 -41.85 -28.83 -6.90
CA LYS A 504 -40.80 -29.59 -6.21
C LYS A 504 -39.83 -28.68 -5.47
N ARG A 505 -39.34 -27.60 -6.09
CA ARG A 505 -38.48 -26.61 -5.42
C ARG A 505 -39.15 -25.94 -4.24
N LYS A 506 -40.40 -25.51 -4.38
CA LYS A 506 -41.18 -24.95 -3.26
C LYS A 506 -41.33 -25.96 -2.12
N ALA A 507 -41.59 -27.23 -2.46
CA ALA A 507 -41.69 -28.29 -1.46
C ALA A 507 -40.34 -28.61 -0.79
N GLU A 508 -39.22 -28.48 -1.50
CA GLU A 508 -37.87 -28.63 -0.95
C GLU A 508 -37.45 -27.42 -0.10
N GLU A 509 -37.84 -26.20 -0.47
CA GLU A 509 -37.66 -25.00 0.35
C GLU A 509 -38.48 -25.09 1.66
N LEU A 510 -39.72 -25.59 1.59
CA LEU A 510 -40.57 -25.85 2.76
C LEU A 510 -40.07 -27.01 3.64
N LYS A 511 -39.32 -27.97 3.07
CA LYS A 511 -38.65 -29.04 3.83
C LYS A 511 -37.26 -28.63 4.32
N GLY A 512 -36.75 -27.51 3.85
CA GLY A 512 -35.41 -26.99 4.12
C GLY A 512 -35.35 -25.96 5.23
N GLU A 513 -36.47 -25.61 5.89
CA GLU A 513 -36.43 -24.93 7.19
C GLU A 513 -36.13 -25.96 8.28
N PRO A 514 -34.91 -25.97 8.87
CA PRO A 514 -34.68 -26.72 10.08
C PRO A 514 -35.44 -26.00 11.19
N GLY A 515 -36.41 -26.70 11.78
CA GLY A 515 -37.03 -26.29 13.02
C GLY A 515 -35.96 -25.98 14.07
N TYR A 516 -36.11 -24.82 14.70
CA TYR A 516 -35.75 -24.67 16.10
C TYR A 516 -36.64 -25.63 16.90
N ASP A 517 -36.06 -26.74 17.33
CA ASP A 517 -36.43 -27.42 18.58
C ASP A 517 -35.14 -27.87 19.27
#